data_AF-A0A9E7AZD4-F1
#
_entry.id   AF-A0A9E7AZD4-F1
#
_cell.length_a   1.000
_cell.length_b   1.000
_cell.length_c   1.000
_cell.angle_alpha   90.00
_cell.angle_beta   90.00
_cell.angle_gamma   90.00
#
_symmetry.space_group_name_H-M   'P 1'
#
loop_
_entity.id
_entity.type
_entity.pdbx_description
1 polymer ?
#
loop_
_entity_poly.entity_id
_entity_poly.type
_entity_poly.pdbx_seq_one_letter_code
_entity_poly.pdbx_strand_id
1 'polypeptide(L)'
;MPARRFLLLLFFLDLGFAGFARADQTGFTLSDSVFQQGSLLRTYAVVFDYDKNTIRPPAFPFLDSVAQFLLKHDSLSFEIRSHLDVRSSSEMYGQNLSQKRAKAIADYFIAKGIAAKRLIPKGYHNTMPLFSKQEIAKMKTKEEQEAAYAKNRRVEFVIISTKKPGE
;
A
#
# COMPACT_ATOMS: atom_id res chain seq x y z
N MET A 1 -4.55 -48.47 21.05
CA MET A 1 -3.97 -47.17 20.66
C MET A 1 -4.82 -46.54 19.56
N PRO A 2 -5.48 -45.40 19.80
CA PRO A 2 -5.93 -44.55 18.70
C PRO A 2 -5.34 -43.13 18.82
N ALA A 3 -4.80 -42.65 17.70
CA ALA A 3 -4.15 -41.36 17.56
C ALA A 3 -5.14 -40.20 17.73
N ARG A 4 -4.87 -39.32 18.71
CA ARG A 4 -5.57 -38.03 18.87
C ARG A 4 -4.99 -37.02 17.87
N ARG A 5 -5.82 -36.62 16.90
CA ARG A 5 -5.54 -35.52 15.97
C ARG A 5 -5.49 -34.21 16.77
N PHE A 6 -4.34 -33.53 16.72
CA PHE A 6 -4.12 -32.21 17.30
C PHE A 6 -4.77 -31.17 16.40
N LEU A 7 -5.89 -30.58 16.85
CA LEU A 7 -6.52 -29.43 16.20
C LEU A 7 -5.79 -28.17 16.68
N LEU A 8 -4.91 -27.62 15.84
CA LEU A 8 -4.21 -26.37 16.11
C LEU A 8 -5.19 -25.20 15.89
N LEU A 9 -5.85 -24.77 16.96
CA LEU A 9 -6.72 -23.60 16.97
C LEU A 9 -5.83 -22.34 16.96
N LEU A 10 -5.60 -21.75 15.78
CA LEU A 10 -4.94 -20.46 15.65
C LEU A 10 -5.89 -19.36 16.17
N PHE A 11 -5.73 -18.99 17.44
CA PHE A 11 -6.30 -17.78 18.01
C PHE A 11 -5.64 -16.56 17.36
N PHE A 12 -6.29 -15.96 16.37
CA PHE A 12 -6.02 -14.58 15.98
C PHE A 12 -6.54 -13.67 17.10
N LEU A 13 -5.65 -13.30 18.00
CA LEU A 13 -5.92 -12.27 18.99
C LEU A 13 -5.91 -10.92 18.25
N ASP A 14 -7.09 -10.44 17.86
CA ASP A 14 -7.29 -9.07 17.36
C ASP A 14 -7.05 -8.09 18.51
N LEU A 15 -5.78 -7.78 18.76
CA LEU A 15 -5.39 -6.69 19.63
C LEU A 15 -5.63 -5.38 18.87
N GLY A 16 -6.80 -4.79 19.12
CA GLY A 16 -7.22 -3.51 18.58
C GLY A 16 -6.20 -2.40 18.83
N PHE A 17 -5.42 -2.07 17.81
CA PHE A 17 -4.74 -0.78 17.71
C PHE A 17 -5.71 0.21 17.08
N ALA A 18 -6.49 0.90 17.91
CA ALA A 18 -7.20 2.11 17.52
C ALA A 18 -6.18 3.27 17.36
N GLY A 19 -5.34 3.18 16.34
CA GLY A 19 -4.61 4.33 15.82
C GLY A 19 -5.52 5.04 14.84
N PHE A 20 -5.74 6.35 15.06
CA PHE A 20 -6.54 7.26 14.23
C PHE A 20 -6.62 6.83 12.76
N ALA A 21 -7.73 6.20 12.38
CA ALA A 21 -8.14 6.17 10.98
C ALA A 21 -8.36 7.63 10.59
N ARG A 22 -7.64 8.12 9.57
CA ARG A 22 -8.06 9.34 8.89
C ARG A 22 -9.48 9.10 8.39
N ALA A 23 -10.43 9.82 8.98
CA ALA A 23 -11.87 9.57 8.95
C ALA A 23 -12.57 9.77 7.58
N ASP A 24 -11.85 9.63 6.47
CA ASP A 24 -12.33 9.98 5.12
C ASP A 24 -12.09 8.87 4.08
N GLN A 25 -11.16 7.94 4.31
CA GLN A 25 -10.84 6.94 3.29
C GLN A 25 -11.58 5.62 3.55
N THR A 26 -12.65 5.37 2.76
CA THR A 26 -13.28 4.06 2.69
C THR A 26 -12.26 3.05 2.14
N GLY A 27 -11.87 2.08 2.97
CA GLY A 27 -11.06 0.96 2.50
C GLY A 27 -11.85 0.12 1.50
N PHE A 28 -11.20 -0.38 0.45
CA PHE A 28 -11.80 -1.39 -0.44
C PHE A 28 -10.90 -2.62 -0.56
N THR A 29 -11.52 -3.73 -0.97
CA THR A 29 -10.84 -5.00 -1.30
C THR A 29 -11.00 -5.33 -2.78
N LEU A 30 -10.13 -6.17 -3.31
CA LEU A 30 -10.20 -6.61 -4.71
C LEU A 30 -11.44 -7.47 -5.02
N SER A 31 -12.19 -7.88 -3.99
CA SER A 31 -13.46 -8.63 -4.12
C SER A 31 -14.71 -7.76 -4.08
N ASP A 32 -14.57 -6.46 -3.80
CA ASP A 32 -15.71 -5.55 -3.75
C ASP A 32 -16.31 -5.34 -5.16
N SER A 33 -17.56 -4.89 -5.22
CA SER A 33 -18.27 -4.64 -6.48
C SER A 33 -18.68 -3.18 -6.68
N VAL A 34 -18.66 -2.38 -5.60
CA VAL A 34 -19.03 -0.97 -5.60
C VAL A 34 -17.83 -0.16 -5.17
N PHE A 35 -17.48 0.84 -5.98
CA PHE A 35 -16.31 1.67 -5.78
C PHE A 35 -16.68 3.14 -5.81
N GLN A 36 -16.04 3.92 -4.95
CA GLN A 36 -16.21 5.36 -4.92
C GLN A 36 -14.85 6.03 -5.16
N GLN A 37 -14.89 7.21 -5.74
CA GLN A 37 -13.71 8.06 -5.76
C GLN A 37 -13.26 8.33 -4.32
N GLY A 38 -11.96 8.21 -4.07
CA GLY A 38 -11.37 8.29 -2.74
C GLY A 38 -11.14 6.95 -2.05
N SER A 39 -11.78 5.86 -2.51
CA SER A 39 -11.58 4.54 -1.91
C SER A 39 -10.11 4.10 -2.00
N LEU A 40 -9.61 3.50 -0.92
CA LEU A 40 -8.20 3.20 -0.70
C LEU A 40 -7.94 1.70 -0.51
N LEU A 41 -7.00 1.15 -1.28
CA LEU A 41 -6.39 -0.15 -1.01
C LEU A 41 -4.96 0.07 -0.51
N ARG A 42 -4.69 -0.28 0.75
CA ARG A 42 -3.36 -0.22 1.35
C ARG A 42 -2.70 -1.59 1.32
N THR A 43 -1.41 -1.65 0.99
CA THR A 43 -0.64 -2.88 0.99
C THR A 43 0.75 -2.71 1.60
N TYR A 44 1.22 -3.76 2.25
CA TYR A 44 2.60 -3.91 2.73
C TYR A 44 3.37 -5.00 1.96
N ALA A 45 2.74 -5.63 0.97
CA ALA A 45 3.35 -6.68 0.16
C ALA A 45 4.37 -6.13 -0.86
N VAL A 46 4.22 -4.86 -1.25
CA VAL A 46 5.12 -4.20 -2.20
C VAL A 46 6.31 -3.60 -1.45
N VAL A 47 7.39 -4.36 -1.40
CA VAL A 47 8.61 -4.00 -0.67
C VAL A 47 9.74 -3.67 -1.64
N PHE A 48 10.54 -2.67 -1.25
CA PHE A 48 11.75 -2.26 -1.92
C PHE A 48 12.94 -2.36 -0.97
N ASP A 49 14.11 -2.73 -1.48
CA ASP A 49 15.35 -2.65 -0.69
C ASP A 49 15.71 -1.20 -0.37
N TYR A 50 16.61 -1.01 0.60
CA TYR A 50 17.16 0.30 0.95
C TYR A 50 17.74 0.99 -0.29
N ASP A 51 17.35 2.25 -0.51
CA ASP A 51 17.75 3.07 -1.67
C ASP A 51 17.49 2.44 -3.06
N LYS A 52 16.58 1.46 -3.14
CA LYS A 52 16.17 0.88 -4.44
C LYS A 52 14.73 1.22 -4.80
N ASN A 53 14.46 1.24 -6.10
CA ASN A 53 13.14 1.36 -6.71
C ASN A 53 12.72 0.08 -7.48
N THR A 54 13.56 -0.97 -7.45
CA THR A 54 13.24 -2.26 -8.06
C THR A 54 12.23 -3.01 -7.20
N ILE A 55 11.11 -3.41 -7.81
CA ILE A 55 10.08 -4.23 -7.15
C ILE A 55 10.66 -5.61 -6.87
N ARG A 56 10.53 -6.09 -5.64
CA ARG A 56 11.02 -7.42 -5.26
C ARG A 56 10.10 -8.54 -5.77
N PRO A 57 10.64 -9.72 -6.11
CA PRO A 57 9.84 -10.83 -6.62
C PRO A 57 8.59 -11.23 -5.80
N PRO A 58 8.63 -11.25 -4.45
CA PRO A 58 7.46 -11.60 -3.64
C PRO A 58 6.26 -10.64 -3.80
N ALA A 59 6.46 -9.44 -4.33
CA ALA A 59 5.37 -8.48 -4.57
C ALA A 59 4.56 -8.80 -5.84
N PHE A 60 5.14 -9.53 -6.81
CA PHE A 60 4.51 -9.75 -8.11
C PHE A 60 3.16 -10.46 -8.05
N PRO A 61 2.95 -11.52 -7.24
CA PRO A 61 1.63 -12.16 -7.17
C PRO A 61 0.52 -11.20 -6.75
N PHE A 62 0.79 -10.33 -5.76
CA PHE A 62 -0.18 -9.31 -5.33
C PHE A 62 -0.41 -8.25 -6.42
N LEU A 63 0.66 -7.76 -7.06
CA LEU A 63 0.55 -6.79 -8.15
C LEU A 63 -0.18 -7.37 -9.36
N ASP A 64 -0.04 -8.66 -9.64
CA ASP A 64 -0.79 -9.36 -10.67
C ASP A 64 -2.28 -9.39 -10.36
N SER A 65 -2.67 -9.63 -9.11
CA SER A 65 -4.09 -9.54 -8.69
C SER A 65 -4.65 -8.13 -8.87
N VAL A 66 -3.89 -7.09 -8.51
CA VAL A 66 -4.30 -5.69 -8.73
C VAL A 66 -4.41 -5.38 -10.23
N ALA A 67 -3.49 -5.91 -11.05
CA ALA A 67 -3.54 -5.71 -12.49
C ALA A 67 -4.77 -6.37 -13.12
N GLN A 68 -5.06 -7.62 -12.76
CA GLN A 68 -6.27 -8.33 -13.19
C GLN A 68 -7.55 -7.59 -12.78
N PHE A 69 -7.57 -7.06 -11.56
CA PHE A 69 -8.65 -6.21 -11.07
C PHE A 69 -8.83 -4.97 -11.97
N LEU A 70 -7.76 -4.23 -12.28
CA LEU A 70 -7.84 -3.04 -13.14
C LEU A 70 -8.25 -3.36 -14.59
N LEU A 71 -7.91 -4.54 -15.10
CA LEU A 71 -8.37 -5.02 -16.40
C LEU A 71 -9.87 -5.34 -16.40
N LYS A 72 -10.39 -5.94 -15.31
CA LYS A 72 -11.82 -6.22 -15.15
C LYS A 72 -12.65 -4.95 -14.94
N HIS A 73 -12.08 -3.94 -14.28
CA HIS A 73 -12.75 -2.68 -13.96
C HIS A 73 -12.14 -1.52 -14.78
N ASP A 74 -12.38 -1.52 -16.09
CA ASP A 74 -11.72 -0.64 -17.06
C ASP A 74 -12.05 0.86 -16.90
N SER A 75 -13.12 1.18 -16.18
CA SER A 75 -13.52 2.55 -15.84
C SER A 75 -12.72 3.15 -14.67
N LEU A 76 -12.06 2.32 -13.85
CA LEU A 76 -11.34 2.81 -12.68
C LEU A 76 -10.00 3.43 -13.06
N SER A 77 -9.69 4.59 -12.50
CA SER A 77 -8.34 5.19 -12.55
C SER A 77 -7.77 5.29 -11.16
N PHE A 78 -6.48 4.99 -11.00
CA PHE A 78 -5.80 4.90 -9.72
C PHE A 78 -4.69 5.94 -9.59
N GLU A 79 -4.59 6.53 -8.41
CA GLU A 79 -3.36 7.14 -7.92
C GLU A 79 -2.56 6.09 -7.13
N ILE A 80 -1.31 5.86 -7.52
CA ILE A 80 -0.39 4.92 -6.88
C ILE A 80 0.51 5.74 -5.97
N ARG A 81 0.34 5.60 -4.66
CA ARG A 81 1.12 6.34 -3.66
C ARG A 81 2.23 5.46 -3.11
N SER A 82 3.45 5.97 -3.12
CA SER A 82 4.57 5.34 -2.41
C SER A 82 5.05 6.24 -1.27
N HIS A 83 5.30 5.62 -0.13
CA HIS A 83 5.69 6.34 1.08
C HIS A 83 6.92 5.72 1.74
N LEU A 84 7.65 6.56 2.46
CA LEU A 84 8.86 6.23 3.20
C LEU A 84 8.65 6.36 4.70
N ASP A 85 9.64 5.87 5.43
CA ASP A 85 9.75 6.01 6.87
C ASP A 85 9.90 7.49 7.26
N VAL A 86 9.26 7.88 8.37
CA VAL A 86 9.39 9.23 8.95
C VAL A 86 10.82 9.61 9.34
N ARG A 87 11.70 8.63 9.55
CA ARG A 87 13.14 8.83 9.79
C ARG A 87 13.90 9.38 8.57
N SER A 88 13.35 9.28 7.36
CA SER A 88 13.99 9.80 6.15
C SER A 88 14.15 11.32 6.22
N SER A 89 15.39 11.81 6.22
CA SER A 89 15.73 13.21 6.55
C SER A 89 15.78 14.15 5.34
N SER A 90 16.28 13.70 4.19
CA SER A 90 16.36 14.54 2.99
C SER A 90 15.03 14.53 2.24
N GLU A 91 14.38 15.70 2.17
CA GLU A 91 13.11 15.90 1.46
C GLU A 91 13.25 15.61 -0.04
N MET A 92 14.18 16.30 -0.72
CA MET A 92 14.37 16.14 -2.17
C MET A 92 14.69 14.69 -2.55
N TYR A 93 15.58 14.04 -1.82
CA TYR A 93 15.94 12.65 -2.09
C TYR A 93 14.77 11.70 -1.77
N GLY A 94 14.10 11.87 -0.62
CA GLY A 94 12.97 11.04 -0.23
C GLY A 94 11.79 11.16 -1.20
N GLN A 95 11.53 12.36 -1.69
CA GLN A 95 10.51 12.64 -2.69
C GLN A 95 10.86 11.96 -4.02
N ASN A 96 12.11 12.08 -4.49
CA ASN A 96 12.56 11.41 -5.71
C ASN A 96 12.50 9.88 -5.59
N LEU A 97 12.98 9.31 -4.48
CA LEU A 97 12.97 7.86 -4.25
C LEU A 97 11.54 7.30 -4.22
N SER A 98 10.64 7.94 -3.47
CA SER A 98 9.24 7.52 -3.43
C SER A 98 8.55 7.70 -4.79
N GLN A 99 8.83 8.77 -5.52
CA GLN A 99 8.28 8.98 -6.88
C GLN A 99 8.73 7.88 -7.83
N LYS A 100 10.03 7.53 -7.81
CA LYS A 100 10.59 6.43 -8.61
C LYS A 100 9.94 5.08 -8.28
N ARG A 101 9.66 4.81 -7.01
CA ARG A 101 8.95 3.58 -6.57
C ARG A 101 7.52 3.53 -7.06
N ALA A 102 6.77 4.63 -6.93
CA ALA A 102 5.42 4.73 -7.47
C ALA A 102 5.42 4.53 -8.99
N LYS A 103 6.38 5.13 -9.70
CA LYS A 103 6.54 4.97 -11.15
C LYS A 103 6.85 3.52 -11.54
N ALA A 104 7.73 2.83 -10.82
CA ALA A 104 8.05 1.43 -11.10
C ALA A 104 6.81 0.52 -11.04
N ILE A 105 5.90 0.79 -10.10
CA ILE A 105 4.62 0.06 -9.98
C ILE A 105 3.68 0.41 -11.15
N ALA A 106 3.59 1.69 -11.53
CA ALA A 106 2.80 2.11 -12.69
C ALA A 106 3.33 1.47 -13.98
N ASP A 107 4.65 1.47 -14.19
CA ASP A 107 5.31 0.85 -15.34
C ASP A 107 5.03 -0.66 -15.39
N TYR A 108 5.02 -1.34 -14.23
CA TYR A 108 4.63 -2.75 -14.14
C TYR A 108 3.18 -2.97 -14.61
N PHE A 109 2.24 -2.15 -14.17
CA PHE A 109 0.84 -2.24 -14.60
C PHE A 109 0.65 -1.91 -16.09
N ILE A 110 1.39 -0.95 -16.62
CA ILE A 110 1.40 -0.64 -18.06
C ILE A 110 1.87 -1.85 -18.86
N ALA A 111 2.94 -2.52 -18.41
CA ALA A 111 3.43 -3.75 -19.02
C ALA A 111 2.41 -4.91 -18.96
N LYS A 112 1.46 -4.87 -18.02
CA LYS A 112 0.33 -5.80 -17.91
C LYS A 112 -0.89 -5.39 -18.74
N GLY A 113 -0.79 -4.32 -19.54
CA GLY A 113 -1.84 -3.88 -20.47
C GLY A 113 -2.77 -2.79 -19.94
N ILE A 114 -2.49 -2.20 -18.78
CA ILE A 114 -3.31 -1.11 -18.24
C ILE A 114 -2.90 0.21 -18.89
N ALA A 115 -3.89 0.94 -19.43
CA ALA A 115 -3.63 2.21 -20.09
C ALA A 115 -2.97 3.22 -19.15
N ALA A 116 -1.84 3.82 -19.56
CA ALA A 116 -1.06 4.76 -18.74
C ALA A 116 -1.90 5.93 -18.20
N LYS A 117 -2.87 6.43 -18.99
CA LYS A 117 -3.80 7.51 -18.57
C LYS A 117 -4.65 7.19 -17.33
N ARG A 118 -4.76 5.91 -16.96
CA ARG A 118 -5.51 5.44 -15.77
C ARG A 118 -4.64 5.42 -14.52
N LEU A 119 -3.33 5.69 -14.62
CA LEU A 119 -2.37 5.47 -13.55
C LEU A 119 -1.63 6.77 -13.25
N ILE A 120 -1.79 7.28 -12.04
CA ILE A 120 -1.08 8.48 -11.56
C ILE A 120 -0.09 8.05 -10.46
N PRO A 121 1.19 7.79 -10.78
CA PRO A 121 2.19 7.51 -9.76
C PRO A 121 2.61 8.77 -9.01
N LYS A 122 2.54 8.75 -7.68
CA LYS A 122 3.00 9.83 -6.81
C LYS A 122 3.84 9.33 -5.63
N GLY A 123 5.02 9.91 -5.49
CA GLY A 123 5.82 9.83 -4.27
C GLY A 123 5.28 10.78 -3.22
N TYR A 124 5.21 10.33 -1.98
CA TYR A 124 4.78 11.16 -0.84
C TYR A 124 5.86 11.30 0.22
N HIS A 125 7.05 10.70 0.02
CA HIS A 125 8.12 10.64 1.01
C HIS A 125 7.54 10.29 2.39
N ASN A 126 7.71 11.13 3.40
CA ASN A 126 7.16 10.98 4.75
C ASN A 126 6.09 12.03 5.09
N THR A 127 5.53 12.72 4.08
CA THR A 127 4.58 13.82 4.26
C THR A 127 3.22 13.36 4.78
N MET A 128 2.87 12.10 4.56
CA MET A 128 1.62 11.49 5.01
C MET A 128 1.89 10.24 5.86
N PRO A 129 2.42 10.38 7.09
CA PRO A 129 2.69 9.23 7.94
C PRO A 129 1.40 8.62 8.49
N LEU A 130 1.39 7.30 8.69
CA LEU A 130 0.38 6.61 9.49
C LEU A 130 0.65 6.79 10.98
N PHE A 131 1.93 6.79 11.36
CA PHE A 131 2.41 7.09 12.70
C PHE A 131 3.48 8.17 12.63
N SER A 132 3.22 9.30 13.29
CA SER A 132 4.20 10.37 13.48
C SER A 132 5.38 9.92 14.34
N LYS A 133 6.51 10.65 14.27
CA LYS A 133 7.67 10.37 15.12
C LYS A 133 7.30 10.41 16.61
N GLN A 134 6.42 11.33 17.00
CA GLN A 134 5.97 11.52 18.38
C GLN A 134 5.10 10.36 18.86
N GLU A 135 4.23 9.82 18.03
CA GLU A 135 3.43 8.63 18.35
C GLU A 135 4.32 7.40 18.50
N ILE A 136 5.29 7.22 17.60
CA ILE A 136 6.22 6.09 17.66
C ILE A 136 7.07 6.18 18.94
N ALA A 137 7.60 7.35 19.29
CA ALA A 137 8.42 7.53 20.49
C ALA A 137 7.69 7.18 21.81
N LYS A 138 6.36 7.17 21.82
CA LYS A 138 5.53 6.80 22.98
C LYS A 138 5.29 5.29 23.10
N MET A 139 5.65 4.50 22.09
CA MET A 139 5.49 3.05 22.13
C MET A 139 6.47 2.40 23.11
N LYS A 140 6.03 1.31 23.75
CA LYS A 140 6.69 0.76 24.95
C LYS A 140 8.00 0.06 24.62
N THR A 141 8.06 -0.60 23.47
CA THR A 141 9.20 -1.44 23.09
C THR A 141 9.81 -0.98 21.76
N LYS A 142 11.08 -1.31 21.53
CA LYS A 142 11.73 -1.00 20.25
C LYS A 142 11.10 -1.77 19.09
N GLU A 143 10.60 -2.96 19.37
CA GLU A 143 9.90 -3.82 18.42
C GLU A 143 8.60 -3.17 17.93
N GLU A 144 7.80 -2.61 18.85
CA GLU A 144 6.59 -1.84 18.50
C GLU A 144 6.95 -0.61 17.63
N GLN A 145 8.04 0.08 17.99
CA GLN A 145 8.51 1.25 17.24
C GLN A 145 8.93 0.88 15.81
N GLU A 146 9.75 -0.16 15.65
CA GLU A 146 10.19 -0.63 14.33
C GLU A 146 9.01 -1.16 13.49
N ALA A 147 8.02 -1.79 14.12
CA ALA A 147 6.79 -2.18 13.43
C ALA A 147 6.00 -0.97 12.91
N ALA A 148 5.89 0.11 13.69
CA ALA A 148 5.23 1.33 13.25
C ALA A 148 5.99 2.06 12.14
N TYR A 149 7.32 2.14 12.25
CA TYR A 149 8.19 2.60 11.18
C TYR A 149 8.01 1.77 9.89
N ALA A 150 7.87 0.44 10.02
CA ALA A 150 7.59 -0.45 8.90
C ALA A 150 6.25 -0.16 8.24
N LYS A 151 5.19 0.09 9.03
CA LYS A 151 3.87 0.45 8.49
C LYS A 151 3.90 1.77 7.69
N ASN A 152 4.77 2.71 8.02
CA ASN A 152 4.93 3.93 7.21
C ASN A 152 5.52 3.66 5.82
N ARG A 153 6.35 2.60 5.67
CA ARG A 153 6.92 2.15 4.39
C ARG A 153 5.90 1.29 3.64
N ARG A 154 4.94 1.94 2.99
CA ARG A 154 3.82 1.26 2.31
C ARG A 154 3.52 1.82 0.93
N VAL A 155 2.69 1.08 0.21
CA VAL A 155 2.06 1.50 -1.03
C VAL A 155 0.55 1.57 -0.83
N GLU A 156 -0.07 2.56 -1.45
CA GLU A 156 -1.52 2.74 -1.45
C GLU A 156 -2.01 2.93 -2.88
N PHE A 157 -3.16 2.35 -3.21
CA PHE A 157 -3.88 2.58 -4.46
C PHE A 157 -5.17 3.32 -4.12
N VAL A 158 -5.36 4.49 -4.71
CA VAL A 158 -6.53 5.34 -4.46
C VAL A 158 -7.32 5.47 -5.74
N ILE A 159 -8.62 5.19 -5.67
CA ILE A 159 -9.52 5.41 -6.81
C ILE A 159 -9.69 6.92 -6.99
N ILE A 160 -9.29 7.45 -8.14
CA ILE A 160 -9.42 8.88 -8.46
C ILE A 160 -10.50 9.17 -9.50
N SER A 161 -10.98 8.14 -10.20
CA SER A 161 -12.12 8.22 -11.11
C SER A 161 -12.79 6.86 -11.22
N THR A 162 -14.12 6.87 -11.31
CA THR A 162 -14.95 5.70 -11.65
C THR A 162 -15.54 5.80 -13.07
N LYS A 163 -15.14 6.82 -13.83
CA LYS A 163 -15.52 7.03 -15.23
C LYS A 163 -14.38 6.63 -16.16
N LYS A 164 -14.74 6.01 -17.28
CA LYS A 164 -13.80 5.59 -18.30
C LYS A 164 -13.09 6.82 -18.90
N PRO A 165 -11.74 6.83 -19.01
CA PRO A 165 -11.08 8.03 -19.47
C PRO A 165 -11.39 8.33 -20.94
N GLY A 166 -11.98 9.49 -21.21
CA GLY A 166 -12.39 9.93 -22.55
C GLY A 166 -13.90 9.89 -22.79
N GLU A 167 -14.69 9.42 -21.82
CA GLU A 167 -16.13 9.69 -21.67
C GLU A 167 -16.34 10.87 -20.72
#